data_AF-K1U4J4-F1
#
_entry.id   AF-K1U4J4-F1
#
_cell.length_a   1.000
_cell.length_b   1.000
_cell.length_c   1.000
_cell.angle_alpha   90.00
_cell.angle_beta   90.00
_cell.angle_gamma   90.00
#
_symmetry.space_group_name_H-M   'P 1'
#
loop_
_entity.id
_entity.type
_entity.pdbx_description
1 polymer ?
#
loop_
_entity_poly.entity_id
_entity_poly.type
_entity_poly.pdbx_seq_one_letter_code
_entity_poly.pdbx_strand_id
1 'polypeptide(L)'
;MVPRYRGVENPFGHVWQWTDGINIRISPTEENGGDGLSKVFVCTDPAKFSDSGYDGYAHVGNEARAEGYVKEVIFGEGGEIMPSVVGGGSSTYFCDYHYTNIPTAEALRGVLFGGRAITARLPVLRLRIRLTRPRLRLRLSGLAFALSPHNG
;
A
#
# COMPACT_ATOMS: atom_id res chain seq x y z
N MET A 1 1.76 -18.61 -11.27
CA MET A 1 2.64 -18.05 -12.32
C MET A 1 2.60 -16.54 -12.17
N VAL A 2 3.71 -15.92 -11.75
CA VAL A 2 3.80 -14.46 -11.55
C VAL A 2 3.52 -13.74 -12.87
N PRO A 3 2.73 -12.65 -12.91
CA PRO A 3 2.53 -11.90 -14.15
C PRO A 3 3.87 -11.27 -14.51
N ARG A 4 4.41 -11.67 -15.66
CA ARG A 4 5.65 -11.17 -16.23
C ARG A 4 5.32 -10.58 -17.57
N TYR A 5 5.66 -9.31 -17.78
CA TYR A 5 5.54 -8.65 -19.08
C TYR A 5 6.90 -8.09 -19.47
N ARG A 6 7.46 -8.57 -20.59
CA ARG A 6 8.78 -8.16 -21.11
C ARG A 6 9.92 -8.22 -20.08
N GLY A 7 9.90 -9.19 -19.17
CA GLY A 7 10.94 -9.35 -18.16
C GLY A 7 10.77 -8.49 -16.90
N VAL A 8 9.78 -7.60 -16.85
CA VAL A 8 9.37 -6.91 -15.62
C VAL A 8 8.37 -7.80 -14.89
N GLU A 9 8.74 -8.21 -13.68
CA GLU A 9 7.86 -8.97 -12.78
C GLU A 9 6.93 -8.01 -12.04
N ASN A 10 5.66 -8.38 -11.83
CA ASN A 10 4.78 -7.63 -10.94
C ASN A 10 5.38 -7.62 -9.52
N PRO A 11 5.88 -6.48 -9.02
CA PRO A 11 6.61 -6.42 -7.75
C PRO A 11 5.74 -6.78 -6.53
N PHE A 12 4.41 -6.76 -6.67
CA PHE A 12 3.47 -6.98 -5.56
C PHE A 12 2.71 -8.32 -5.64
N GLY A 13 2.95 -9.14 -6.66
CA GLY A 13 2.32 -10.45 -6.83
C GLY A 13 0.78 -10.40 -6.94
N HIS A 14 0.13 -11.55 -6.78
CA HIS A 14 -1.33 -11.70 -6.93
C HIS A 14 -2.12 -11.62 -5.61
N VAL A 15 -1.41 -11.62 -4.48
CA VAL A 15 -1.99 -11.71 -3.14
C VAL A 15 -1.76 -10.37 -2.45
N TRP A 16 -2.77 -9.92 -1.71
CA TRP A 16 -2.68 -8.76 -0.84
C TRP A 16 -1.44 -8.78 0.04
N GLN A 17 -0.59 -7.77 -0.11
CA GLN A 17 0.59 -7.54 0.73
C GLN A 17 0.53 -6.13 1.30
N TRP A 18 0.77 -6.02 2.61
CA TRP A 18 0.95 -4.74 3.26
C TRP A 18 2.26 -4.11 2.82
N THR A 19 2.19 -2.82 2.49
CA THR A 19 3.38 -2.04 2.16
C THR A 19 3.83 -1.32 3.42
N ASP A 20 5.03 -1.65 3.86
CA ASP A 20 5.66 -0.98 5.00
C ASP A 20 6.08 0.45 4.61
N GLY A 21 6.10 1.37 5.57
CA GLY A 21 6.63 2.73 5.37
C GLY A 21 5.73 3.69 4.60
N ILE A 22 4.46 3.36 4.32
CA ILE A 22 3.51 4.26 3.65
C ILE A 22 2.17 4.34 4.38
N ASN A 23 1.76 5.57 4.69
CA ASN A 23 0.50 5.88 5.36
C ASN A 23 -0.28 6.91 4.55
N ILE A 24 -1.61 6.80 4.55
CA ILE A 24 -2.52 7.73 3.90
C ILE A 24 -3.41 8.37 4.95
N ARG A 25 -3.35 9.71 5.01
CA ARG A 25 -4.32 10.51 5.75
C ARG A 25 -5.49 10.81 4.84
N ILE A 26 -6.64 10.23 5.10
CA ILE A 26 -7.86 10.53 4.35
C ILE A 26 -8.73 11.44 5.22
N SER A 27 -8.83 12.69 4.81
CA SER A 27 -9.70 13.67 5.45
C SER A 27 -11.14 13.53 4.94
N PRO A 28 -12.16 13.80 5.77
CA PRO A 28 -13.53 13.97 5.30
C PRO A 28 -13.63 15.10 4.27
N THR A 29 -14.80 15.18 3.61
CA THR A 29 -15.14 16.32 2.74
C THR A 29 -15.21 17.61 3.54
N GLU A 30 -15.11 18.75 2.85
CA GLU A 30 -15.26 20.08 3.48
C GLU A 30 -16.62 20.22 4.18
N GLU A 31 -17.69 19.68 3.59
CA GLU A 31 -19.02 19.62 4.20
C GLU A 31 -19.06 18.87 5.53
N ASN A 32 -18.13 17.94 5.74
CA ASN A 32 -17.97 17.17 6.97
C ASN A 32 -16.81 17.70 7.84
N GLY A 33 -16.36 18.94 7.61
CA GLY A 33 -15.35 19.63 8.42
C GLY A 33 -13.90 19.21 8.14
N GLY A 34 -13.63 18.52 7.03
CA GLY A 34 -12.28 18.11 6.62
C GLY A 34 -11.65 19.06 5.60
N ASP A 35 -10.40 18.78 5.23
CA ASP A 35 -9.69 19.50 4.16
C ASP A 35 -9.97 18.95 2.75
N GLY A 36 -10.81 17.92 2.62
CA GLY A 36 -11.14 17.34 1.31
C GLY A 36 -10.00 16.60 0.61
N LEU A 37 -8.89 16.31 1.29
CA LEU A 37 -7.70 15.69 0.69
C LEU A 37 -7.44 14.26 1.22
N SER A 38 -6.78 13.48 0.38
CA SER A 38 -6.13 12.22 0.76
C SER A 38 -4.63 12.41 0.61
N LYS A 39 -3.89 12.57 1.71
CA LYS A 39 -2.45 12.88 1.69
C LYS A 39 -1.63 11.60 1.88
N VAL A 40 -0.64 11.40 1.04
CA VAL A 40 0.28 10.25 1.09
C VAL A 40 1.54 10.65 1.83
N PHE A 41 1.90 9.85 2.83
CA PHE A 41 3.07 10.01 3.67
C PHE A 41 3.97 8.78 3.56
N VAL A 42 5.27 9.00 3.34
CA VAL A 42 6.27 7.93 3.17
C VAL A 42 7.37 8.09 4.22
N CYS A 43 7.83 6.97 4.79
CA CYS A 43 8.95 6.91 5.71
C CYS A 43 9.99 5.91 5.19
N THR A 44 11.24 6.35 5.11
CA THR A 44 12.38 5.51 4.70
C THR A 44 13.11 4.87 5.88
N ASP A 45 12.82 5.28 7.12
CA ASP A 45 13.43 4.78 8.35
C ASP A 45 12.49 3.77 9.04
N PRO A 46 12.78 2.46 9.00
CA PRO A 46 11.94 1.43 9.60
C PRO A 46 11.75 1.58 11.11
N ALA A 47 12.65 2.28 11.81
CA ALA A 47 12.54 2.50 13.24
C ALA A 47 11.41 3.49 13.59
N LYS A 48 10.93 4.27 12.61
CA LYS A 48 9.90 5.31 12.78
C LYS A 48 8.54 4.89 12.25
N PHE A 49 8.37 3.63 11.82
CA PHE A 49 7.08 3.16 11.35
C PHE A 49 6.03 3.29 12.46
N SER A 50 4.93 3.96 12.12
CA SER A 50 3.85 4.28 13.06
C SER A 50 2.49 3.98 12.45
N ASP A 51 1.57 3.49 13.29
CA ASP A 51 0.17 3.22 12.98
C ASP A 51 -0.80 4.29 13.52
N SER A 52 -0.27 5.27 14.24
CA SER A 52 -1.03 6.28 14.98
C SER A 52 -0.69 7.71 14.58
N GLY A 53 0.23 7.89 13.64
CA GLY A 53 0.61 9.21 13.13
C GLY A 53 1.55 9.15 11.93
N TYR A 54 2.14 10.30 11.63
CA TYR A 54 3.01 10.52 10.48
C TYR A 54 4.35 11.14 10.90
N ASP A 55 4.70 11.05 12.18
CA ASP A 55 5.94 11.61 12.71
C ASP A 55 7.15 10.91 12.07
N GLY A 56 8.02 11.69 11.42
CA GLY A 56 9.14 11.16 10.65
C GLY A 56 8.78 10.64 9.25
N TYR A 57 7.55 10.86 8.80
CA TYR A 57 7.13 10.62 7.42
C TYR A 57 7.16 11.93 6.62
N ALA A 58 7.54 11.84 5.35
CA ALA A 58 7.48 12.94 4.39
C ALA A 58 6.17 12.87 3.59
N HIS A 59 5.52 14.02 3.39
CA HIS A 59 4.39 14.13 2.47
C HIS A 59 4.92 14.13 1.03
N VAL A 60 4.42 13.22 0.20
CA VAL A 60 4.89 13.01 -1.19
C VAL A 60 3.86 13.42 -2.25
N GLY A 61 2.61 13.65 -1.84
CA GLY A 61 1.54 14.06 -2.74
C GLY A 61 0.15 13.66 -2.25
N ASN A 62 -0.85 13.87 -3.12
CA ASN A 62 -2.24 13.59 -2.80
C ASN A 62 -2.77 12.43 -3.64
N GLU A 63 -3.40 11.46 -2.99
CA GLU A 63 -4.05 10.32 -3.60
C GLU A 63 -5.37 10.71 -4.25
N ALA A 64 -5.72 10.03 -5.35
CA ALA A 64 -7.03 10.11 -5.96
C ALA A 64 -8.15 9.81 -4.96
N ARG A 65 -9.20 10.62 -5.02
CA ARG A 65 -10.35 10.61 -4.10
C ARG A 65 -11.53 9.77 -4.58
N ALA A 66 -11.44 9.22 -5.79
CA ALA A 66 -12.43 8.34 -6.39
C ALA A 66 -11.79 6.99 -6.73
N GLU A 67 -12.59 5.93 -6.72
CA GLU A 67 -12.15 4.63 -7.23
C GLU A 67 -12.16 4.59 -8.76
N GLY A 68 -11.28 3.80 -9.35
CA GLY A 68 -11.19 3.66 -10.79
C GLY A 68 -9.83 3.16 -11.27
N TYR A 69 -9.71 2.94 -12.58
CA TYR A 69 -8.43 2.59 -13.19
C TYR A 69 -7.47 3.78 -13.13
N VAL A 70 -6.25 3.49 -12.73
CA VAL A 70 -5.20 4.48 -12.47
C VAL A 70 -4.76 5.10 -13.80
N LYS A 71 -4.77 6.43 -13.82
CA LYS A 71 -4.31 7.22 -14.97
C LYS A 71 -2.92 7.78 -14.73
N GLU A 72 -2.69 8.30 -13.53
CA GLU A 72 -1.44 8.92 -13.11
C GLU A 72 -1.07 8.44 -11.70
N VAL A 73 0.23 8.37 -11.44
CA VAL A 73 0.79 7.93 -10.17
C VAL A 73 1.73 8.98 -9.58
N ILE A 74 1.70 9.09 -8.26
CA ILE A 74 2.80 9.63 -7.47
C ILE A 74 3.93 8.61 -7.56
N PHE A 75 5.05 9.05 -8.12
CA PHE A 75 6.26 8.25 -8.26
C PHE A 75 7.43 9.06 -7.72
N GLY A 76 7.91 8.68 -6.54
CA GLY A 76 9.04 9.35 -5.91
C GLY A 76 10.25 8.43 -5.76
N GLU A 77 11.33 9.02 -5.25
CA GLU A 77 12.64 8.38 -5.15
C GLU A 77 12.65 7.19 -4.16
N GLY A 78 11.68 7.15 -3.23
CA GLY A 78 11.50 6.06 -2.27
C GLY A 78 10.81 4.81 -2.84
N GLY A 79 10.44 4.82 -4.13
CA GLY A 79 9.77 3.69 -4.78
C GLY A 79 8.26 3.60 -4.48
N GLU A 80 7.68 4.65 -3.90
CA GLU A 80 6.24 4.77 -3.73
C GLU A 80 5.53 4.87 -5.09
N ILE A 81 4.49 4.05 -5.26
CA ILE A 81 3.65 4.05 -6.45
C ILE A 81 2.20 4.19 -5.97
N MET A 82 1.70 5.42 -5.90
CA MET A 82 0.36 5.71 -5.40
C MET A 82 -0.48 6.42 -6.45
N PRO A 83 -1.78 6.10 -6.60
CA PRO A 83 -2.62 6.72 -7.62
C PRO A 83 -2.92 8.18 -7.29
N SER A 84 -2.48 9.12 -8.12
CA SER A 84 -2.82 10.55 -7.99
C SER A 84 -4.11 10.88 -8.74
N VAL A 85 -4.35 10.21 -9.87
CA VAL A 85 -5.53 10.42 -10.73
C VAL A 85 -6.09 9.08 -11.20
N VAL A 86 -7.42 8.95 -11.15
CA VAL A 86 -8.17 7.86 -11.78
C VAL A 86 -8.88 8.34 -13.05
N GLY A 87 -9.18 7.43 -13.97
CA GLY A 87 -9.79 7.74 -15.27
C GLY A 87 -9.14 7.01 -16.44
N GLY A 88 -8.28 6.01 -16.17
CA GLY A 88 -7.79 5.09 -17.17
C GLY A 88 -8.79 3.98 -17.49
N GLY A 89 -8.27 2.86 -17.97
CA GLY A 89 -9.06 1.67 -18.26
C GLY A 89 -8.23 0.40 -18.10
N SER A 90 -8.87 -0.76 -18.17
CA SER A 90 -8.17 -2.06 -18.06
C SER A 90 -7.11 -2.29 -19.15
N SER A 91 -7.11 -1.46 -20.21
CA SER A 91 -6.15 -1.49 -21.31
C SER A 91 -5.57 -0.11 -21.66
N THR A 92 -5.86 0.94 -20.88
CA THR A 92 -5.41 2.30 -21.15
C THR A 92 -4.79 2.91 -19.90
N TYR A 93 -3.60 3.50 -20.04
CA TYR A 93 -2.74 3.94 -18.93
C TYR A 93 -2.24 2.76 -18.08
N PHE A 94 -2.57 2.73 -16.78
CA PHE A 94 -2.23 1.63 -15.88
C PHE A 94 -3.43 0.68 -15.78
N CYS A 95 -3.16 -0.62 -15.86
CA CYS A 95 -4.18 -1.67 -15.68
C CYS A 95 -4.59 -1.85 -14.20
N ASP A 96 -4.04 -1.01 -13.32
CA ASP A 96 -4.26 -1.04 -11.90
C ASP A 96 -5.54 -0.30 -11.51
N TYR A 97 -6.29 -0.84 -10.56
CA TYR A 97 -7.53 -0.25 -10.06
C TYR A 97 -7.34 0.28 -8.64
N HIS A 98 -7.43 1.60 -8.53
CA HIS A 98 -7.45 2.29 -7.25
C HIS A 98 -8.78 2.07 -6.55
N TYR A 99 -8.74 1.67 -5.28
CA TYR A 99 -9.92 1.61 -4.44
C TYR A 99 -9.72 2.48 -3.19
N THR A 100 -10.62 3.43 -3.02
CA THR A 100 -10.68 4.28 -1.84
C THR A 100 -12.12 4.54 -1.44
N ASN A 101 -12.29 5.02 -0.22
CA ASN A 101 -13.59 5.42 0.31
C ASN A 101 -13.36 6.59 1.26
N ILE A 102 -14.08 7.68 1.07
CA ILE A 102 -13.96 8.88 1.89
C ILE A 102 -14.73 8.68 3.20
N PRO A 103 -14.04 8.71 4.36
CA PRO A 103 -14.69 8.58 5.66
C PRO A 103 -15.38 9.89 6.06
N THR A 104 -16.29 9.82 7.04
CA THR A 104 -16.95 10.99 7.64
C THR A 104 -16.10 11.68 8.71
N ALA A 105 -15.05 11.02 9.19
CA ALA A 105 -14.05 11.55 10.11
C ALA A 105 -12.65 11.19 9.59
N GLU A 106 -11.63 11.95 9.97
CA GLU A 106 -10.27 11.70 9.51
C GLU A 106 -9.81 10.28 9.86
N ALA A 107 -9.16 9.61 8.88
CA ALA A 107 -8.64 8.27 9.07
C ALA A 107 -7.20 8.15 8.56
N LEU A 108 -6.35 7.52 9.37
CA LEU A 108 -5.06 6.98 8.95
C LEU A 108 -5.27 5.59 8.35
N ARG A 109 -4.70 5.35 7.16
CA ARG A 109 -4.78 4.04 6.51
C ARG A 109 -3.44 3.59 5.93
N GLY A 110 -3.13 2.30 6.08
CA GLY A 110 -1.98 1.67 5.42
C GLY A 110 -2.33 1.16 4.01
N VAL A 111 -1.31 0.86 3.22
CA VAL A 111 -1.46 0.49 1.79
C VAL A 111 -1.34 -1.02 1.59
N LEU A 112 -2.22 -1.58 0.77
CA LEU A 112 -2.16 -2.97 0.32
C LEU A 112 -2.09 -3.04 -1.20
N PHE A 113 -1.01 -3.60 -1.74
CA PHE A 113 -0.93 -3.94 -3.15
C PHE A 113 -1.31 -5.41 -3.39
N GLY A 114 -1.83 -5.69 -4.59
CA GLY A 114 -2.15 -7.05 -5.04
C GLY A 114 -3.64 -7.28 -5.25
N GLY A 115 -4.05 -8.55 -5.07
CA GLY A 115 -5.41 -9.00 -5.32
C GLY A 115 -5.87 -10.06 -4.33
N ARG A 116 -7.16 -10.39 -4.37
CA ARG A 116 -7.74 -11.41 -3.50
C ARG A 116 -7.40 -12.77 -4.10
N ALA A 117 -6.79 -13.67 -3.32
CA ALA A 117 -6.32 -14.98 -3.79
C ALA A 117 -7.42 -15.85 -4.46
N ILE A 118 -8.69 -15.63 -4.14
CA ILE A 118 -9.82 -16.36 -4.75
C ILE A 118 -10.28 -15.78 -6.10
N THR A 119 -9.77 -14.62 -6.52
CA THR A 119 -10.17 -13.94 -7.75
C THR A 119 -9.15 -14.28 -8.84
N ALA A 120 -9.08 -15.55 -9.25
CA ALA A 120 -8.11 -16.06 -10.22
C ALA A 120 -8.42 -15.68 -11.69
N ARG A 121 -9.24 -14.67 -11.98
CA ARG A 121 -9.67 -14.40 -13.36
C ARG A 121 -9.93 -12.93 -13.76
N LEU A 122 -9.43 -11.95 -13.02
CA LEU A 122 -9.48 -10.55 -13.50
C LEU A 122 -8.13 -9.87 -13.21
N PRO A 123 -7.43 -9.32 -14.21
CA PRO A 123 -6.21 -8.54 -14.03
C PRO A 123 -6.59 -7.17 -13.48
N VAL A 124 -7.01 -7.14 -12.22
CA VAL A 124 -7.38 -5.93 -11.50
C VAL A 124 -6.50 -5.93 -10.27
N LEU A 125 -5.38 -5.19 -10.30
CA LEU A 125 -4.75 -4.74 -9.05
C LEU A 125 -5.84 -3.97 -8.35
N ARG A 126 -6.37 -4.52 -7.27
CA ARG A 126 -7.34 -3.80 -6.46
C ARG A 126 -6.46 -3.12 -5.41
N LEU A 127 -6.56 -1.83 -5.14
CA LEU A 127 -5.88 -1.22 -4.00
C LEU A 127 -6.87 -1.15 -2.84
N ARG A 128 -7.01 -2.23 -2.06
CA ARG A 128 -8.05 -2.28 -1.04
C ARG A 128 -7.51 -1.85 0.32
N ILE A 129 -7.56 -0.57 0.59
CA ILE A 129 -7.28 -0.02 1.91
C ILE A 129 -8.37 -0.49 2.90
N ARG A 130 -8.07 -1.44 3.80
CA ARG A 130 -8.97 -1.88 4.89
C ARG A 130 -8.27 -1.74 6.24
N LEU A 131 -8.80 -0.88 7.13
CA LEU A 131 -8.45 -0.87 8.55
C LEU A 131 -8.93 -2.16 9.22
N THR A 132 -8.09 -2.77 10.07
CA THR A 132 -8.51 -3.44 11.33
C THR A 132 -7.30 -3.79 12.20
N ARG A 133 -7.31 -3.26 13.44
CA ARG A 133 -6.70 -3.64 14.74
C ARG A 133 -5.50 -4.63 14.80
N PRO A 134 -4.52 -4.36 15.69
CA PRO A 134 -3.13 -4.80 15.56
C PRO A 134 -2.95 -6.29 15.85
N ARG A 135 -2.02 -6.94 15.14
CA ARG A 135 -1.48 -8.25 15.53
C ARG A 135 0.04 -8.24 15.41
N LEU A 136 0.65 -8.16 16.59
CA LEU A 136 1.97 -8.61 17.01
C LEU A 136 2.83 -9.27 15.91
N ARG A 137 3.96 -8.64 15.56
CA ARG A 137 4.96 -9.16 14.63
C ARG A 137 5.71 -10.31 15.32
N LEU A 138 5.49 -11.56 14.88
CA LEU A 138 6.32 -12.70 15.24
C LEU A 138 7.71 -12.51 14.60
N ARG A 139 8.70 -12.10 15.38
CA ARG A 139 10.11 -12.19 14.96
C ARG A 139 10.53 -13.65 15.05
N LEU A 140 10.66 -14.34 13.91
CA LEU A 140 11.52 -15.52 13.83
C LEU A 140 12.97 -15.02 13.77
N SER A 141 13.56 -14.71 14.92
CA SER A 141 15.01 -14.54 15.03
C SER A 141 15.64 -15.93 14.87
N GLY A 142 16.34 -16.18 13.77
CA GLY A 142 17.14 -17.38 13.60
C GLY A 142 18.24 -17.41 14.65
N LEU A 143 18.03 -18.16 15.74
CA LEU A 143 19.11 -18.54 16.63
C LEU A 143 19.98 -19.56 15.90
N ALA A 144 21.26 -19.24 15.79
CA ALA A 144 22.29 -20.09 15.22
C ALA A 144 22.25 -21.50 15.83
N PHE A 145 22.15 -22.51 14.98
CA PHE A 145 22.29 -23.91 15.35
C PHE A 145 23.79 -24.18 15.56
N ALA A 146 24.27 -24.13 16.81
CA ALA A 146 25.58 -24.63 17.17
C ALA A 146 25.51 -26.17 17.28
N LEU A 147 25.98 -26.88 16.26
CA LEU A 147 26.29 -28.31 16.38
C LEU A 147 27.61 -28.44 17.15
N SER A 148 27.54 -28.89 18.40
CA SER A 148 28.72 -29.38 19.12
C SER A 148 29.04 -30.79 18.63
N PRO A 149 30.30 -31.14 18.29
CA PRO A 149 30.66 -32.50 17.94
C PRO A 149 30.77 -33.36 19.20
N HIS A 150 30.08 -34.50 19.21
CA HIS A 150 30.24 -35.55 20.21
C HIS A 150 31.40 -36.46 19.80
N ASN A 151 32.54 -36.37 20.49
CA ASN A 151 33.60 -37.39 20.46
C ASN A 151 33.70 -38.00 21.85
N GLY A 152 33.48 -39.32 21.95
CA GLY A 152 33.56 -40.11 23.17
C GLY A 152 32.65 -41.31 23.11
#